data_AF-A0A7C8MH20-F1
#
_entry.id   AF-A0A7C8MH20-F1
#
_cell.length_a   1.000
_cell.length_b   1.000
_cell.length_c   1.000
_cell.angle_alpha   90.00
_cell.angle_beta   90.00
_cell.angle_gamma   90.00
#
_symmetry.space_group_name_H-M   'P 1'
#
loop_
_entity.id
_entity.type
_entity.pdbx_description
1 polymer ?
#
loop_
_entity_poly.entity_id
_entity_poly.type
_entity_poly.pdbx_seq_one_letter_code
_entity_poly.pdbx_strand_id
1 'polypeptide(L)'
;MAPTLLSIPVELRELIYAELFSTYTVRHGFGSTSSNRASILQTCRQIHHEAWRHLPLNLSLQFQGTETMLSTLLSVDQAVVTRIRHIRVTAFPFPLYKDNRPDYYTTYYFSSALSLLPGLHLARLEVEDCFHGFGLGDGWRDVVTYLDFETLLRCDAWRELVYVTPCTDFLASGYDHRRKRSAQPQGWDALLKERDGLKSGAEVQMFITPERSSSSSVSDADASASASASSKPQPQPWSAKPGNEVIENWRIAGPEQDLKGAVTIVARRGKQATFVQTGFTEGKSWAELKDQEGGFSREGFTPYHNDMADAVGWVYGGWGRRMQLAIRALGHGF
;
A
#
# COMPACT_ATOMS: atom_id res chain seq x y z
N MET A 1 -11.50 39.29 30.00
CA MET A 1 -12.06 38.12 29.28
C MET A 1 -10.93 37.14 29.07
N ALA A 2 -11.14 35.85 29.35
CA ALA A 2 -10.15 34.84 29.02
C ALA A 2 -10.04 34.72 27.48
N PRO A 3 -8.83 34.63 26.91
CA PRO A 3 -8.68 34.38 25.48
C PRO A 3 -9.33 33.04 25.12
N THR A 4 -10.17 33.04 24.08
CA THR A 4 -10.86 31.83 23.59
C THR A 4 -10.44 31.55 22.16
N LEU A 5 -10.54 30.29 21.70
CA LEU A 5 -10.22 29.93 20.31
C LEU A 5 -10.96 30.80 19.29
N LEU A 6 -12.21 31.17 19.57
CA LEU A 6 -13.05 32.00 18.70
C LEU A 6 -12.64 33.48 18.64
N SER A 7 -11.81 33.93 19.59
CA SER A 7 -11.24 35.29 19.57
C SER A 7 -10.04 35.44 18.63
N ILE A 8 -9.50 34.32 18.13
CA ILE A 8 -8.42 34.29 17.16
C ILE A 8 -8.99 34.53 15.74
N PRO A 9 -8.33 35.29 14.84
CA PRO A 9 -8.73 35.39 13.44
C PRO A 9 -8.94 34.03 12.74
N VAL A 10 -9.86 33.98 11.78
CA VAL A 10 -10.27 32.73 11.12
C VAL A 10 -9.10 32.05 10.40
N GLU A 11 -8.21 32.83 9.80
CA GLU A 11 -7.04 32.35 9.05
C GLU A 11 -6.10 31.54 9.95
N LEU A 12 -5.92 31.99 11.20
CA LEU A 12 -5.11 31.27 12.19
C LEU A 12 -5.84 30.04 12.72
N ARG A 13 -7.19 30.10 12.87
CA ARG A 13 -7.97 28.91 13.22
C ARG A 13 -7.90 27.83 12.15
N GLU A 14 -7.91 28.20 10.88
CA GLU A 14 -7.74 27.26 9.76
C GLU A 14 -6.40 26.54 9.78
N LEU A 15 -5.31 27.24 10.12
CA LEU A 15 -3.98 26.63 10.32
C LEU A 15 -4.00 25.66 11.50
N ILE A 16 -4.66 26.02 12.61
CA ILE A 16 -4.83 25.13 13.76
C ILE A 16 -5.61 23.86 13.36
N TYR A 17 -6.69 23.99 12.59
CA TYR A 17 -7.46 22.84 12.12
C TYR A 17 -6.64 21.94 11.19
N ALA A 18 -5.89 22.53 10.26
CA ALA A 18 -5.02 21.77 9.36
C ALA A 18 -4.00 20.94 10.14
N GLU A 19 -3.32 21.54 11.12
CA GLU A 19 -2.31 20.85 11.94
C GLU A 19 -2.92 19.84 12.92
N LEU A 20 -4.09 20.14 13.48
CA LEU A 20 -4.79 19.19 14.33
C LEU A 20 -5.14 17.90 13.57
N PHE A 21 -5.64 18.04 12.35
CA PHE A 21 -6.03 16.91 11.52
C PHE A 21 -4.87 16.24 10.79
N SER A 22 -3.74 16.93 10.53
CA SER A 22 -2.55 16.32 9.92
C SER A 22 -1.96 15.19 10.77
N THR A 23 -2.10 15.30 12.10
CA THR A 23 -1.68 14.29 13.07
C THR A 23 -2.77 13.25 13.39
N TYR A 24 -3.94 13.36 12.77
CA TYR A 24 -5.07 12.48 13.02
C TYR A 24 -5.08 11.30 12.05
N THR A 25 -4.91 10.10 12.59
CA THR A 25 -5.02 8.85 11.84
C THR A 25 -6.29 8.11 12.22
N VAL A 26 -7.11 7.78 11.23
CA VAL A 26 -8.27 6.90 11.40
C VAL A 26 -7.89 5.51 10.91
N ARG A 27 -8.04 4.52 11.78
CA ARG A 27 -7.69 3.12 11.48
C ARG A 27 -8.96 2.30 11.35
N HIS A 28 -9.14 1.64 10.22
CA HIS A 28 -10.26 0.74 9.96
C HIS A 28 -9.76 -0.70 9.78
N GLY A 29 -10.43 -1.65 10.44
CA GLY A 29 -10.07 -3.08 10.45
C GLY A 29 -9.16 -3.50 11.61
N PHE A 30 -8.46 -2.57 12.27
CA PHE A 30 -7.47 -2.90 13.32
C PHE A 30 -8.06 -3.10 14.73
N GLY A 31 -9.38 -3.30 14.87
CA GLY A 31 -10.08 -3.29 16.16
C GLY A 31 -10.37 -1.88 16.69
N SER A 32 -10.80 -1.77 17.95
CA SER A 32 -11.18 -0.48 18.57
C SER A 32 -9.95 0.34 18.94
N THR A 33 -9.77 1.47 18.27
CA THR A 33 -8.93 2.57 18.76
C THR A 33 -9.80 3.82 18.86
N SER A 34 -10.16 4.23 20.07
CA SER A 34 -10.83 5.52 20.28
C SER A 34 -9.79 6.64 20.25
N SER A 35 -10.01 7.63 19.40
CA SER A 35 -9.22 8.86 19.39
C SER A 35 -10.18 10.03 19.48
N ASN A 36 -10.08 10.77 20.58
CA ASN A 36 -10.95 11.92 20.87
C ASN A 36 -10.60 13.16 20.03
N ARG A 37 -9.69 13.07 19.05
CA ARG A 37 -9.23 14.23 18.27
C ARG A 37 -10.31 14.83 17.37
N ALA A 38 -11.32 14.05 16.97
CA ALA A 38 -12.50 14.56 16.26
C ALA A 38 -13.51 15.28 17.18
N SER A 39 -13.32 15.27 18.51
CA SER A 39 -14.23 15.93 19.46
C SER A 39 -14.33 17.44 19.27
N ILE A 40 -13.32 18.08 18.68
CA ILE A 40 -13.37 19.51 18.33
C ILE A 40 -14.58 19.83 17.43
N LEU A 41 -14.97 18.90 16.56
CA LEU A 41 -16.11 19.03 15.66
C LEU A 41 -17.47 19.01 16.39
N GLN A 42 -17.48 18.61 17.66
CA GLN A 42 -18.66 18.54 18.52
C GLN A 42 -18.74 19.72 19.50
N THR A 43 -17.76 20.63 19.50
CA THR A 43 -17.69 21.74 20.47
C THR A 43 -18.76 22.81 20.22
N CYS A 44 -18.85 23.34 18.99
CA CYS A 44 -19.91 24.27 18.59
C CYS A 44 -20.11 24.26 17.06
N ARG A 45 -21.23 24.83 16.60
CA ARG A 45 -21.59 24.90 15.16
C ARG A 45 -20.55 25.65 14.33
N GLN A 46 -20.01 26.76 14.85
CA GLN A 46 -19.02 27.56 14.13
C GLN A 46 -17.76 26.75 13.86
N ILE A 47 -17.19 26.13 14.89
CA ILE A 47 -15.99 25.28 14.76
C ILE A 47 -16.28 24.10 13.84
N HIS A 48 -17.46 23.49 13.93
CA HIS A 48 -17.85 22.42 13.02
C HIS A 48 -17.80 22.86 11.55
N HIS A 49 -18.43 23.99 11.19
CA HIS A 49 -18.45 24.49 9.82
C HIS A 49 -17.06 24.88 9.31
N GLU A 50 -16.23 25.49 10.16
CA GLU A 50 -14.87 25.89 9.78
C GLU A 50 -13.95 24.66 9.62
N ALA A 51 -13.97 23.73 10.58
CA ALA A 51 -13.00 22.63 10.68
C ALA A 51 -13.36 21.40 9.84
N TRP A 52 -14.65 21.09 9.62
CA TRP A 52 -15.10 19.88 8.92
C TRP A 52 -14.44 19.70 7.55
N ARG A 53 -14.26 20.81 6.83
CA ARG A 53 -13.69 20.82 5.49
C ARG A 53 -12.19 20.47 5.48
N HIS A 54 -11.47 20.70 6.59
CA HIS A 54 -10.03 20.39 6.72
C HIS A 54 -9.80 18.93 7.11
N LEU A 55 -10.78 18.29 7.75
CA LEU A 55 -10.65 16.92 8.23
C LEU A 55 -10.23 15.93 7.13
N PRO A 56 -11.02 15.71 6.03
CA PRO A 56 -10.66 14.71 5.02
C PRO A 56 -9.39 15.08 4.22
N LEU A 57 -9.05 16.37 4.14
CA LEU A 57 -7.87 16.85 3.42
C LEU A 57 -6.55 16.54 4.14
N ASN A 58 -6.57 16.49 5.47
CA ASN A 58 -5.35 16.42 6.27
C ASN A 58 -5.20 15.11 7.03
N LEU A 59 -6.30 14.41 7.35
CA LEU A 59 -6.20 13.13 8.04
C LEU A 59 -5.51 12.05 7.21
N SER A 60 -5.02 11.03 7.90
CA SER A 60 -4.52 9.80 7.31
C SER A 60 -5.49 8.64 7.56
N LEU A 61 -5.92 7.97 6.50
CA LEU A 61 -6.73 6.75 6.61
C LEU A 61 -5.80 5.54 6.53
N GLN A 62 -5.89 4.66 7.53
CA GLN A 62 -5.19 3.38 7.51
C GLN A 62 -6.21 2.24 7.44
N PHE A 63 -6.07 1.40 6.43
CA PHE A 63 -6.91 0.24 6.21
C PHE A 63 -6.09 -1.05 6.38
N GLN A 64 -6.65 -2.00 7.11
CA GLN A 64 -6.03 -3.32 7.28
C GLN A 64 -5.97 -4.10 5.95
N GLY A 65 -6.89 -3.83 5.04
CA GLY A 65 -6.94 -4.49 3.75
C GLY A 65 -7.84 -3.77 2.75
N THR A 66 -7.73 -4.21 1.49
CA THR A 66 -8.47 -3.66 0.35
C THR A 66 -9.99 -3.69 0.56
N GLU A 67 -10.54 -4.79 1.07
CA GLU A 67 -11.99 -4.87 1.30
C GLU A 67 -12.46 -3.88 2.38
N THR A 68 -11.69 -3.70 3.45
CA THR A 68 -12.01 -2.71 4.50
C THR A 68 -11.97 -1.30 3.94
N MET A 69 -11.01 -1.00 3.06
CA MET A 69 -10.96 0.26 2.32
C MET A 69 -12.21 0.45 1.45
N LEU A 70 -12.58 -0.54 0.64
CA LEU A 70 -13.75 -0.45 -0.24
C LEU A 70 -15.05 -0.29 0.55
N SER A 71 -15.25 -1.08 1.61
CA SER A 71 -16.42 -0.96 2.50
C SER A 71 -16.54 0.43 3.12
N THR A 72 -15.40 1.01 3.55
CA THR A 72 -15.38 2.34 4.14
C THR A 72 -15.59 3.44 3.10
N LEU A 73 -14.88 3.41 1.97
CA LEU A 73 -14.90 4.51 1.02
C LEU A 73 -16.15 4.51 0.12
N LEU A 74 -16.73 3.35 -0.16
CA LEU A 74 -18.00 3.25 -0.90
C LEU A 74 -19.24 3.58 -0.04
N SER A 75 -19.10 3.60 1.30
CA SER A 75 -20.20 3.98 2.21
C SER A 75 -20.24 5.47 2.53
N VAL A 76 -19.27 6.25 2.06
CA VAL A 76 -19.17 7.68 2.32
C VAL A 76 -19.48 8.45 1.04
N ASP A 77 -20.11 9.62 1.19
CA ASP A 77 -20.43 10.50 0.07
C ASP A 77 -19.21 10.82 -0.81
N GLN A 78 -19.47 10.90 -2.11
CA GLN A 78 -18.48 11.23 -3.14
C GLN A 78 -17.72 12.54 -2.82
N ALA A 79 -18.40 13.53 -2.23
CA ALA A 79 -17.80 14.80 -1.83
C ALA A 79 -16.70 14.66 -0.77
N VAL A 80 -16.73 13.61 0.04
CA VAL A 80 -15.67 13.28 1.00
C VAL A 80 -14.56 12.52 0.30
N VAL A 81 -14.89 11.51 -0.52
CA VAL A 81 -13.92 10.69 -1.27
C VAL A 81 -12.97 11.57 -2.09
N THR A 82 -13.51 12.58 -2.78
CA THR A 82 -12.71 13.54 -3.57
C THR A 82 -11.79 14.41 -2.71
N ARG A 83 -11.95 14.44 -1.39
CA ARG A 83 -11.14 15.27 -0.48
C ARG A 83 -10.09 14.48 0.27
N ILE A 84 -10.10 13.15 0.20
CA ILE A 84 -9.10 12.31 0.85
C ILE A 84 -7.74 12.50 0.16
N ARG A 85 -6.68 12.64 0.97
CA ARG A 85 -5.31 12.86 0.46
C ARG A 85 -4.31 11.80 0.88
N HIS A 86 -4.53 11.11 1.99
CA HIS A 86 -3.55 10.19 2.55
C HIS A 86 -4.23 8.87 2.89
N ILE A 87 -3.79 7.79 2.23
CA ILE A 87 -4.24 6.43 2.50
C ILE A 87 -3.01 5.55 2.74
N ARG A 88 -3.08 4.71 3.75
CA ARG A 88 -2.20 3.55 3.97
C ARG A 88 -3.04 2.28 3.96
N VAL A 89 -2.64 1.27 3.20
CA VAL A 89 -3.41 0.03 3.06
C VAL A 89 -2.49 -1.16 2.82
N THR A 90 -2.80 -2.30 3.41
CA THR A 90 -2.19 -3.58 3.01
C THR A 90 -2.92 -4.08 1.77
N ALA A 91 -2.23 -4.15 0.62
CA ALA A 91 -2.83 -4.39 -0.70
C ALA A 91 -3.15 -5.86 -0.93
N PHE A 92 -4.15 -6.37 -0.21
CA PHE A 92 -4.69 -7.69 -0.47
C PHE A 92 -5.42 -7.71 -1.83
N PRO A 93 -5.28 -8.80 -2.62
CA PRO A 93 -6.20 -9.06 -3.74
C PRO A 93 -7.64 -9.04 -3.25
N PHE A 94 -8.62 -8.77 -4.10
CA PHE A 94 -10.02 -8.70 -3.68
C PHE A 94 -10.98 -9.13 -4.79
N PRO A 95 -12.19 -9.64 -4.49
CA PRO A 95 -12.64 -10.09 -3.17
C PRO A 95 -11.74 -11.22 -2.61
N LEU A 96 -11.67 -11.36 -1.29
CA LEU A 96 -11.08 -12.50 -0.58
C LEU A 96 -12.12 -13.33 0.18
N TYR A 97 -13.32 -12.79 0.38
CA TYR A 97 -14.38 -13.46 1.12
C TYR A 97 -15.68 -13.33 0.35
N LYS A 98 -15.96 -14.22 -0.60
CA LYS A 98 -17.29 -14.24 -1.20
C LYS A 98 -18.27 -14.97 -0.28
N ASP A 99 -17.95 -16.21 0.06
CA ASP A 99 -18.65 -17.08 0.99
C ASP A 99 -17.63 -18.00 1.67
N ASN A 100 -17.93 -18.59 2.83
CA ASN A 100 -17.12 -19.67 3.44
C ASN A 100 -17.11 -20.98 2.61
N ARG A 101 -17.38 -20.88 1.31
CA ARG A 101 -17.49 -22.00 0.37
C ARG A 101 -16.18 -22.15 -0.42
N PRO A 102 -15.83 -23.38 -0.82
CA PRO A 102 -14.64 -23.66 -1.61
C PRO A 102 -14.75 -23.20 -3.08
N ASP A 103 -15.89 -22.63 -3.47
CA ASP A 103 -16.18 -22.24 -4.85
C ASP A 103 -15.19 -21.19 -5.34
N TYR A 104 -14.72 -21.35 -6.57
CA TYR A 104 -13.89 -20.35 -7.23
C TYR A 104 -14.69 -19.06 -7.43
N TYR A 105 -14.09 -17.93 -7.08
CA TYR A 105 -14.59 -16.60 -7.39
C TYR A 105 -13.46 -15.75 -7.95
N THR A 106 -13.82 -14.81 -8.82
CA THR A 106 -12.86 -13.94 -9.46
C THR A 106 -12.25 -13.00 -8.43
N THR A 107 -10.93 -12.94 -8.40
CA THR A 107 -10.14 -12.00 -7.59
C THR A 107 -9.46 -10.99 -8.49
N TYR A 108 -9.09 -9.83 -7.96
CA TYR A 108 -8.51 -8.68 -8.67
C TYR A 108 -7.37 -8.08 -7.84
N TYR A 109 -6.44 -7.40 -8.52
CA TYR A 109 -5.35 -6.65 -7.88
C TYR A 109 -5.88 -5.41 -7.16
N PHE A 110 -5.21 -4.96 -6.09
CA PHE A 110 -5.56 -3.73 -5.38
C PHE A 110 -5.67 -2.50 -6.29
N SER A 111 -4.85 -2.43 -7.34
CA SER A 111 -4.93 -1.42 -8.40
C SER A 111 -6.33 -1.28 -9.00
N SER A 112 -7.06 -2.39 -9.16
CA SER A 112 -8.45 -2.40 -9.66
C SER A 112 -9.43 -1.80 -8.64
N ALA A 113 -9.16 -1.91 -7.33
CA ALA A 113 -10.02 -1.34 -6.28
C ALA A 113 -10.05 0.19 -6.38
N LEU A 114 -8.91 0.80 -6.72
CA LEU A 114 -8.85 2.25 -6.91
C LEU A 114 -9.82 2.70 -7.99
N SER A 115 -10.02 1.93 -9.06
CA SER A 115 -10.94 2.30 -10.15
C SER A 115 -12.42 2.28 -9.79
N LEU A 116 -12.77 1.70 -8.63
CA LEU A 116 -14.11 1.76 -8.04
C LEU A 116 -14.36 3.07 -7.27
N LEU A 117 -13.33 3.89 -7.09
CA LEU A 117 -13.35 5.12 -6.29
C LEU A 117 -13.03 6.31 -7.19
N PRO A 118 -13.92 6.71 -8.11
CA PRO A 118 -13.69 7.87 -8.95
C PRO A 118 -13.50 9.14 -8.11
N GLY A 119 -12.80 10.11 -8.67
CA GLY A 119 -12.48 11.36 -8.00
C GLY A 119 -11.44 11.25 -6.89
N LEU A 120 -10.98 10.04 -6.54
CA LEU A 120 -9.86 9.84 -5.63
C LEU A 120 -8.59 10.47 -6.22
N HIS A 121 -7.91 11.30 -5.44
CA HIS A 121 -6.69 11.98 -5.85
C HIS A 121 -5.78 12.22 -4.64
N LEU A 122 -5.14 11.13 -4.23
CA LEU A 122 -4.28 11.06 -3.08
C LEU A 122 -3.01 11.89 -3.31
N ALA A 123 -2.66 12.69 -2.31
CA ALA A 123 -1.32 13.26 -2.21
C ALA A 123 -0.30 12.14 -1.96
N ARG A 124 -0.66 11.15 -1.14
CA ARG A 124 0.18 9.99 -0.83
C ARG A 124 -0.65 8.72 -0.66
N LEU A 125 -0.26 7.67 -1.37
CA LEU A 125 -0.75 6.31 -1.22
C LEU A 125 0.38 5.43 -0.68
N GLU A 126 0.22 4.89 0.52
CA GLU A 126 1.15 3.94 1.12
C GLU A 126 0.57 2.53 1.03
N VAL A 127 1.29 1.63 0.40
CA VAL A 127 0.88 0.24 0.17
C VAL A 127 1.84 -0.68 0.90
N GLU A 128 1.29 -1.57 1.73
CA GLU A 128 2.07 -2.63 2.37
C GLU A 128 1.89 -3.95 1.61
N ASP A 129 3.01 -4.64 1.43
CA ASP A 129 3.07 -5.97 0.85
C ASP A 129 2.31 -6.99 1.71
N CYS A 130 1.32 -7.64 1.11
CA CYS A 130 0.51 -8.65 1.78
C CYS A 130 1.02 -10.09 1.59
N PHE A 131 1.98 -10.30 0.68
CA PHE A 131 2.47 -11.59 0.25
C PHE A 131 3.63 -12.07 1.12
N HIS A 132 4.48 -11.17 1.60
CA HIS A 132 5.62 -11.55 2.44
C HIS A 132 5.30 -11.47 3.94
N GLY A 133 5.75 -12.45 4.72
CA GLY A 133 5.45 -12.63 6.15
C GLY A 133 6.01 -13.93 6.74
N PHE A 134 5.88 -14.14 8.06
CA PHE A 134 6.42 -15.32 8.73
C PHE A 134 5.76 -16.62 8.27
N GLY A 135 6.55 -17.67 8.00
CA GLY A 135 6.07 -18.98 7.55
C GLY A 135 5.62 -19.06 6.08
N LEU A 136 5.80 -17.98 5.33
CA LEU A 136 5.41 -17.87 3.93
C LEU A 136 6.66 -18.12 3.06
N GLY A 137 6.92 -19.37 2.63
CA GLY A 137 8.14 -19.73 1.86
C GLY A 137 7.97 -20.20 0.41
N ASP A 138 7.09 -19.59 -0.40
CA ASP A 138 6.83 -20.02 -1.79
C ASP A 138 7.15 -18.86 -2.76
N GLY A 139 7.96 -19.14 -3.79
CA GLY A 139 8.55 -18.13 -4.69
C GLY A 139 7.56 -17.38 -5.58
N TRP A 140 6.32 -17.88 -5.73
CA TRP A 140 5.27 -17.13 -6.45
C TRP A 140 5.04 -15.73 -5.89
N ARG A 141 5.24 -15.55 -4.58
CA ARG A 141 5.05 -14.27 -3.88
C ARG A 141 6.01 -13.19 -4.36
N ASP A 142 7.21 -13.60 -4.73
CA ASP A 142 8.23 -12.68 -5.24
C ASP A 142 7.77 -12.04 -6.56
N VAL A 143 7.32 -12.88 -7.49
CA VAL A 143 6.82 -12.47 -8.80
C VAL A 143 5.57 -11.60 -8.65
N VAL A 144 4.68 -11.97 -7.72
CA VAL A 144 3.46 -11.22 -7.46
C VAL A 144 3.76 -9.84 -6.92
N THR A 145 4.61 -9.70 -5.90
CA THR A 145 4.96 -8.38 -5.34
C THR A 145 5.57 -7.47 -6.39
N TYR A 146 6.44 -8.01 -7.26
CA TYR A 146 7.00 -7.25 -8.38
C TYR A 146 5.90 -6.71 -9.31
N LEU A 147 4.95 -7.57 -9.68
CA LEU A 147 3.86 -7.21 -10.60
C LEU A 147 2.82 -6.30 -9.95
N ASP A 148 2.51 -6.49 -8.67
CA ASP A 148 1.56 -5.66 -7.95
C ASP A 148 2.01 -4.21 -7.94
N PHE A 149 3.27 -3.95 -7.59
CA PHE A 149 3.85 -2.60 -7.69
C PHE A 149 3.83 -2.06 -9.12
N GLU A 150 4.17 -2.88 -10.12
CA GLU A 150 4.15 -2.47 -11.52
C GLU A 150 2.72 -2.12 -12.01
N THR A 151 1.68 -2.82 -11.53
CA THR A 151 0.29 -2.45 -11.83
C THR A 151 -0.10 -1.14 -11.15
N LEU A 152 0.35 -0.91 -9.91
CA LEU A 152 0.09 0.33 -9.19
C LEU A 152 0.76 1.54 -9.84
N LEU A 153 1.96 1.38 -10.40
CA LEU A 153 2.63 2.40 -11.20
C LEU A 153 1.79 2.85 -12.41
N ARG A 154 1.05 1.92 -13.01
CA ARG A 154 0.19 2.18 -14.16
C ARG A 154 -1.16 2.77 -13.80
N CYS A 155 -1.56 2.77 -12.53
CA CYS A 155 -2.86 3.28 -12.10
C CYS A 155 -2.87 4.75 -11.72
N ASP A 156 -4.02 5.39 -11.87
CA ASP A 156 -4.29 6.73 -11.34
C ASP A 156 -4.65 6.66 -9.84
N ALA A 157 -5.10 7.78 -9.30
CA ALA A 157 -5.49 8.04 -7.91
C ALA A 157 -4.41 8.58 -6.97
N TRP A 158 -3.13 8.63 -7.35
CA TRP A 158 -2.05 9.00 -6.43
C TRP A 158 -0.98 9.90 -7.07
N ARG A 159 -0.44 10.82 -6.27
CA ARG A 159 0.71 11.68 -6.62
C ARG A 159 2.05 11.12 -6.15
N GLU A 160 2.12 10.65 -4.91
CA GLU A 160 3.25 9.88 -4.36
C GLU A 160 2.74 8.49 -3.97
N LEU A 161 3.40 7.44 -4.45
CA LEU A 161 3.16 6.05 -4.09
C LEU A 161 4.36 5.56 -3.29
N VAL A 162 4.10 5.02 -2.10
CA VAL A 162 5.10 4.40 -1.23
C VAL A 162 4.71 2.94 -1.07
N TYR A 163 5.53 2.03 -1.58
CA TYR A 163 5.31 0.60 -1.45
C TYR A 163 6.32 0.00 -0.46
N VAL A 164 5.85 -0.67 0.56
CA VAL A 164 6.67 -1.22 1.65
C VAL A 164 6.59 -2.75 1.62
N THR A 165 7.74 -3.39 1.51
CA THR A 165 7.87 -4.86 1.54
C THR A 165 8.91 -5.27 2.59
N PRO A 166 8.67 -6.35 3.35
CA PRO A 166 9.54 -6.72 4.47
C PRO A 166 10.87 -7.36 4.05
N CYS A 167 11.05 -7.76 2.78
CA CYS A 167 12.25 -8.46 2.32
C CYS A 167 12.65 -8.06 0.89
N THR A 168 13.84 -8.47 0.47
CA THR A 168 14.38 -8.21 -0.88
C THR A 168 14.03 -9.28 -1.91
N ASP A 169 13.40 -10.38 -1.49
CA ASP A 169 13.21 -11.59 -2.30
C ASP A 169 12.35 -11.35 -3.55
N PHE A 170 11.41 -10.39 -3.51
CA PHE A 170 10.60 -9.99 -4.69
C PHE A 170 11.43 -9.61 -5.92
N LEU A 171 12.69 -9.22 -5.73
CA LEU A 171 13.61 -8.88 -6.81
C LEU A 171 14.86 -9.77 -6.81
N ALA A 172 15.41 -10.08 -5.63
CA ALA A 172 16.66 -10.81 -5.48
C ALA A 172 16.50 -12.33 -5.61
N SER A 173 15.29 -12.88 -5.52
CA SER A 173 15.09 -14.33 -5.64
C SER A 173 15.37 -14.83 -7.06
N GLY A 174 15.82 -16.07 -7.18
CA GLY A 174 15.96 -16.75 -8.47
C GLY A 174 14.64 -17.09 -9.15
N TYR A 175 13.53 -17.02 -8.43
CA TYR A 175 12.24 -17.51 -8.89
C TYR A 175 11.57 -16.48 -9.80
N ASP A 176 11.79 -16.62 -11.11
CA ASP A 176 11.04 -15.91 -12.14
C ASP A 176 10.77 -16.85 -13.33
N HIS A 177 9.66 -17.58 -13.26
CA HIS A 177 9.24 -18.48 -14.34
C HIS A 177 8.96 -17.73 -15.66
N ARG A 178 8.73 -16.41 -15.62
CA ARG A 178 8.39 -15.59 -16.79
C ARG A 178 9.62 -14.97 -17.43
N ARG A 179 10.71 -14.83 -16.67
CA ARG A 179 11.93 -14.08 -17.06
C ARG A 179 11.60 -12.68 -17.58
N LYS A 180 10.71 -11.98 -16.87
CA LYS A 180 10.22 -10.64 -17.23
C LYS A 180 10.66 -9.56 -16.26
N ARG A 181 11.19 -9.91 -15.08
CA ARG A 181 11.71 -8.92 -14.15
C ARG A 181 12.90 -8.20 -14.78
N SER A 182 12.98 -6.90 -14.56
CA SER A 182 14.09 -6.05 -14.98
C SER A 182 14.81 -5.45 -13.77
N ALA A 183 16.01 -4.91 -13.97
CA ALA A 183 16.76 -4.21 -12.93
C ALA A 183 15.97 -3.03 -12.35
N GLN A 184 15.93 -2.91 -11.03
CA GLN A 184 15.21 -1.84 -10.32
C GLN A 184 16.15 -0.99 -9.47
N PRO A 185 15.86 0.31 -9.29
CA PRO A 185 14.63 1.03 -9.69
C PRO A 185 14.54 1.47 -11.17
N GLN A 186 15.56 1.24 -12.00
CA GLN A 186 15.65 1.84 -13.34
C GLN A 186 14.51 1.43 -14.28
N GLY A 187 14.08 0.17 -14.25
CA GLY A 187 12.97 -0.31 -15.08
C GLY A 187 11.65 0.38 -14.74
N TRP A 188 11.33 0.48 -13.46
CA TRP A 188 10.13 1.16 -12.97
C TRP A 188 10.18 2.68 -13.15
N ASP A 189 11.35 3.29 -12.98
CA ASP A 189 11.58 4.70 -13.26
C ASP A 189 11.33 5.02 -14.75
N ALA A 190 11.85 4.19 -15.65
CA ALA A 190 11.61 4.32 -17.09
C ALA A 190 10.11 4.15 -17.44
N LEU A 191 9.44 3.15 -16.85
CA LEU A 191 8.01 2.91 -17.03
C LEU A 191 7.18 4.12 -16.59
N LEU A 192 7.48 4.71 -15.44
CA LEU A 192 6.75 5.87 -14.93
C LEU A 192 6.99 7.11 -15.80
N LYS A 193 8.22 7.32 -16.27
CA LYS A 193 8.58 8.43 -17.17
C LYS A 193 7.99 8.27 -18.57
N GLU A 194 7.86 7.05 -19.08
CA GLU A 194 7.16 6.78 -20.35
C GLU A 194 5.71 7.21 -20.24
N ARG A 195 5.05 6.87 -19.12
CA ARG A 195 3.65 7.21 -18.86
C ARG A 195 3.42 8.71 -18.68
N ASP A 196 4.17 9.35 -17.78
CA ASP A 196 3.95 10.77 -17.41
C ASP A 196 4.70 11.75 -18.34
N GLY A 197 5.58 11.24 -19.20
CA GLY A 197 6.46 11.99 -20.10
C GLY A 197 7.87 12.16 -19.55
N LEU A 198 8.88 12.01 -20.42
CA LEU A 198 10.31 12.00 -20.05
C LEU A 198 10.79 13.27 -19.33
N LYS A 199 10.15 14.42 -19.61
CA LYS A 199 10.51 15.73 -19.03
C LYS A 199 9.60 16.13 -17.85
N SER A 200 8.72 15.24 -17.40
CA SER A 200 7.71 15.55 -16.38
C SER A 200 8.29 15.68 -14.97
N GLY A 201 9.50 15.13 -14.75
CA GLY A 201 10.13 15.01 -13.44
C GLY A 201 9.60 13.85 -12.60
N ALA A 202 8.87 12.91 -13.22
CA ALA A 202 8.50 11.66 -12.56
C ALA A 202 9.75 10.86 -12.18
N GLU A 203 9.72 10.18 -11.04
CA GLU A 203 10.85 9.42 -10.52
C GLU A 203 10.42 8.20 -9.72
N VAL A 204 11.23 7.13 -9.75
CA VAL A 204 11.12 5.99 -8.84
C VAL A 204 12.46 5.78 -8.12
N GLN A 205 12.39 5.66 -6.80
CA GLN A 205 13.54 5.44 -5.92
C GLN A 205 13.28 4.23 -5.03
N MET A 206 14.33 3.52 -4.66
CA MET A 206 14.28 2.36 -3.78
C MET A 206 15.24 2.54 -2.62
N PHE A 207 14.78 2.16 -1.44
CA PHE A 207 15.53 2.24 -0.20
C PHE A 207 15.44 0.92 0.53
N ILE A 208 16.55 0.47 1.09
CA ILE A 208 16.59 -0.69 1.98
C ILE A 208 16.90 -0.24 3.41
N THR A 209 16.20 -0.84 4.36
CA THR A 209 16.56 -0.79 5.79
C THR A 209 17.15 -2.15 6.14
N PRO A 210 18.49 -2.27 6.20
CA PRO A 210 19.14 -3.56 6.44
C PRO A 210 18.71 -4.18 7.76
N GLU A 211 18.50 -5.49 7.75
CA GLU A 211 18.38 -6.26 8.98
C GLU A 211 19.67 -6.16 9.78
N ARG A 212 19.54 -6.05 11.11
CA ARG A 212 20.72 -6.12 11.98
C ARG A 212 21.26 -7.54 11.88
N SER A 213 22.46 -7.70 11.33
CA SER A 213 23.12 -8.99 11.28
C SER A 213 23.25 -9.53 12.71
N SER A 214 22.62 -10.66 13.00
CA SER A 214 22.82 -11.40 14.25
C SER A 214 24.11 -12.21 14.19
N SER A 215 25.20 -11.65 13.65
CA SER A 215 26.51 -12.28 13.68
C SER A 215 27.24 -11.91 14.96
N SER A 216 26.76 -12.43 16.08
CA SER A 216 27.54 -12.52 17.32
C SER A 216 27.16 -13.79 18.08
N SER A 217 27.37 -14.94 17.44
CA SER A 217 27.61 -16.20 18.14
C SER A 217 29.09 -16.25 18.53
N VAL A 218 29.51 -15.41 19.48
CA VAL A 218 30.77 -15.56 20.22
C VAL A 218 30.50 -15.19 21.68
N SER A 219 30.40 -16.24 22.49
CA SER A 219 30.53 -16.32 23.96
C SER A 219 30.13 -15.12 24.82
N ASP A 220 29.11 -15.36 25.66
CA ASP A 220 28.92 -14.67 26.93
C ASP A 220 30.19 -14.73 27.79
N ALA A 221 30.84 -13.59 27.99
CA ALA A 221 31.43 -13.09 29.24
C ALA A 221 32.27 -11.85 28.90
N ASP A 222 32.01 -10.74 29.59
CA ASP A 222 32.79 -9.50 29.58
C ASP A 222 32.68 -8.56 28.36
N ALA A 223 31.53 -7.89 28.24
CA ALA A 223 31.46 -6.58 27.57
C ALA A 223 30.33 -5.70 28.11
N SER A 224 30.18 -5.60 29.43
CA SER A 224 29.34 -4.58 30.08
C SER A 224 30.09 -3.26 30.24
N ALA A 225 30.38 -2.54 29.14
CA ALA A 225 30.75 -1.12 29.16
C ALA A 225 30.98 -0.56 27.73
N SER A 226 29.91 -0.36 26.96
CA SER A 226 29.79 0.70 25.93
C SER A 226 28.62 0.44 24.96
N ALA A 227 27.42 0.19 25.50
CA ALA A 227 26.20 0.31 24.70
C ALA A 227 25.84 1.80 24.56
N SER A 228 26.62 2.53 23.76
CA SER A 228 26.26 3.89 23.36
C SER A 228 25.12 3.83 22.34
N ALA A 229 24.03 4.52 22.68
CA ALA A 229 22.96 5.01 21.80
C ALA A 229 22.61 4.15 20.56
N SER A 230 21.57 3.33 20.71
CA SER A 230 20.88 2.61 19.64
C SER A 230 20.54 3.49 18.42
N SER A 231 21.38 3.48 17.39
CA SER A 231 20.99 3.99 16.08
C SER A 231 19.94 3.04 15.50
N LYS A 232 18.74 3.56 15.22
CA LYS A 232 17.77 2.84 14.38
C LYS A 232 18.44 2.66 13.00
N PRO A 233 18.39 1.47 12.38
CA PRO A 233 18.95 1.28 11.05
C PRO A 233 18.31 2.33 10.12
N GLN A 234 19.16 3.12 9.47
CA GLN A 234 18.71 4.18 8.56
C GLN A 234 18.45 3.56 7.18
N PRO A 235 17.35 3.96 6.50
CA PRO A 235 17.15 3.59 5.10
C PRO A 235 18.29 4.13 4.23
N GLN A 236 18.85 3.28 3.38
CA GLN A 236 19.87 3.66 2.40
C GLN A 236 19.36 3.36 0.97
N PRO A 237 19.81 4.10 -0.05
CA PRO A 237 19.48 3.80 -1.44
C PRO A 237 19.78 2.33 -1.77
N TRP A 238 18.92 1.71 -2.57
CA TRP A 238 19.07 0.32 -2.96
C TRP A 238 18.76 0.12 -4.43
N SER A 239 19.56 -0.68 -5.10
CA SER A 239 19.29 -1.17 -6.45
C SER A 239 19.62 -2.65 -6.54
N ALA A 240 18.85 -3.37 -7.36
CA ALA A 240 19.06 -4.80 -7.54
C ALA A 240 18.75 -5.25 -8.97
N LYS A 241 19.47 -6.28 -9.38
CA LYS A 241 19.24 -7.04 -10.61
C LYS A 241 18.26 -8.18 -10.34
N PRO A 242 17.52 -8.66 -11.36
CA PRO A 242 16.68 -9.84 -11.23
C PRO A 242 17.49 -11.05 -10.77
N GLY A 243 17.07 -11.72 -9.71
CA GLY A 243 17.84 -12.83 -9.14
C GLY A 243 18.06 -14.00 -10.11
N ASN A 244 17.15 -14.23 -11.07
CA ASN A 244 17.33 -15.23 -12.13
C ASN A 244 18.54 -14.91 -13.02
N GLU A 245 18.76 -13.63 -13.38
CA GLU A 245 19.93 -13.21 -14.14
C GLU A 245 21.22 -13.33 -13.32
N VAL A 246 21.13 -13.02 -12.01
CA VAL A 246 22.28 -13.15 -11.09
C VAL A 246 22.68 -14.61 -10.90
N ILE A 247 21.74 -15.54 -10.84
CA ILE A 247 22.04 -16.98 -10.76
C ILE A 247 22.74 -17.47 -12.03
N GLU A 248 22.30 -17.00 -13.20
CA GLU A 248 22.92 -17.35 -14.48
C GLU A 248 24.32 -16.72 -14.64
N ASN A 249 24.53 -15.52 -14.11
CA ASN A 249 25.80 -14.82 -14.13
C ASN A 249 26.05 -14.03 -12.85
N TRP A 250 26.63 -14.68 -11.84
CA TRP A 250 26.89 -14.07 -10.52
C TRP A 250 27.75 -12.80 -10.58
N ARG A 251 28.51 -12.59 -11.66
CA ARG A 251 29.37 -11.40 -11.83
C ARG A 251 28.59 -10.11 -12.05
N ILE A 252 27.28 -10.18 -12.36
CA ILE A 252 26.44 -8.98 -12.51
C ILE A 252 25.90 -8.47 -11.17
N ALA A 253 26.07 -9.25 -10.09
CA ALA A 253 25.67 -8.85 -8.75
C ALA A 253 26.55 -7.70 -8.25
N GLY A 254 25.93 -6.59 -7.88
CA GLY A 254 26.60 -5.53 -7.14
C GLY A 254 26.70 -5.89 -5.65
N PRO A 255 27.52 -5.17 -4.86
CA PRO A 255 27.67 -5.39 -3.42
C PRO A 255 26.34 -5.23 -2.64
N GLU A 256 25.38 -4.51 -3.20
CA GLU A 256 24.05 -4.29 -2.61
C GLU A 256 23.05 -5.43 -2.91
N GLN A 257 23.37 -6.35 -3.82
CA GLN A 257 22.46 -7.40 -4.27
C GLN A 257 22.08 -8.38 -3.14
N ASP A 258 23.02 -8.66 -2.24
CA ASP A 258 22.87 -9.66 -1.18
C ASP A 258 22.33 -9.07 0.14
N LEU A 259 22.05 -7.76 0.17
CA LEU A 259 21.48 -7.13 1.35
C LEU A 259 20.09 -7.72 1.66
N LYS A 260 19.84 -7.98 2.95
CA LYS A 260 18.55 -8.43 3.47
C LYS A 260 17.95 -7.35 4.36
N GLY A 261 16.65 -7.19 4.26
CA GLY A 261 15.87 -6.28 5.08
C GLY A 261 14.66 -5.71 4.36
N ALA A 262 13.98 -4.79 5.04
CA ALA A 262 12.76 -4.16 4.55
C ALA A 262 13.08 -3.16 3.44
N VAL A 263 12.33 -3.22 2.35
CA VAL A 263 12.48 -2.32 1.20
C VAL A 263 11.30 -1.37 1.15
N THR A 264 11.60 -0.10 0.90
CA THR A 264 10.63 0.95 0.62
C THR A 264 10.88 1.47 -0.79
N ILE A 265 9.87 1.37 -1.64
CA ILE A 265 9.88 1.89 -3.01
C ILE A 265 9.04 3.17 -3.00
N VAL A 266 9.60 4.27 -3.51
CA VAL A 266 8.93 5.58 -3.58
C VAL A 266 8.83 6.00 -5.03
N ALA A 267 7.61 6.14 -5.53
CA ALA A 267 7.31 6.63 -6.86
C ALA A 267 6.59 7.98 -6.78
N ARG A 268 7.00 8.94 -7.62
CA ARG A 268 6.41 10.28 -7.67
C ARG A 268 6.00 10.63 -9.08
N ARG A 269 4.75 11.07 -9.23
CA ARG A 269 4.19 11.58 -10.48
C ARG A 269 4.90 12.83 -10.96
N GLY A 270 4.90 13.02 -12.27
CA GLY A 270 5.38 14.25 -12.91
C GLY A 270 4.61 15.50 -12.45
N LYS A 271 5.25 16.68 -12.51
CA LYS A 271 4.69 17.95 -11.99
C LYS A 271 3.33 18.35 -12.57
N GLN A 272 3.04 17.92 -13.80
CA GLN A 272 1.80 18.22 -14.52
C GLN A 272 0.97 16.96 -14.80
N ALA A 273 1.34 15.81 -14.23
CA ALA A 273 0.61 14.58 -14.45
C ALA A 273 -0.77 14.69 -13.78
N THR A 274 -1.81 14.33 -14.52
CA THR A 274 -3.14 14.15 -13.93
C THR A 274 -3.16 12.79 -13.24
N PHE A 275 -3.55 12.77 -11.97
CA PHE A 275 -3.62 11.55 -11.15
C PHE A 275 -4.99 11.38 -10.49
N VAL A 276 -6.01 12.10 -10.95
CA VAL A 276 -7.38 11.90 -10.48
C VAL A 276 -7.90 10.59 -11.05
N GLN A 277 -8.46 9.76 -10.19
CA GLN A 277 -9.08 8.52 -10.64
C GLN A 277 -10.36 8.82 -11.43
N THR A 278 -10.39 8.43 -12.70
CA THR A 278 -11.56 8.62 -13.59
C THR A 278 -12.43 7.39 -13.70
N GLY A 279 -12.34 6.51 -12.69
CA GLY A 279 -13.09 5.25 -12.61
C GLY A 279 -14.61 5.42 -12.57
N PHE A 280 -15.31 4.36 -12.17
CA PHE A 280 -16.76 4.30 -12.28
C PHE A 280 -17.42 4.29 -10.91
N THR A 281 -18.39 5.18 -10.68
CA THR A 281 -19.32 5.08 -9.54
C THR A 281 -20.49 4.21 -9.93
N GLU A 282 -20.69 3.08 -9.24
CA GLU A 282 -21.93 2.31 -9.36
C GLU A 282 -23.03 2.78 -8.38
N GLY A 283 -22.70 3.69 -7.44
CA GLY A 283 -23.62 4.11 -6.39
C GLY A 283 -24.02 2.99 -5.42
N LYS A 284 -23.36 1.84 -5.53
CA LYS A 284 -23.56 0.65 -4.69
C LYS A 284 -22.49 0.58 -3.62
N SER A 285 -22.89 0.10 -2.46
CA SER A 285 -21.98 -0.29 -1.37
C SER A 285 -21.15 -1.51 -1.75
N TRP A 286 -20.05 -1.73 -1.03
CA TRP A 286 -19.21 -2.92 -1.24
C TRP A 286 -19.97 -4.23 -1.01
N ALA A 287 -20.90 -4.26 -0.05
CA ALA A 287 -21.73 -5.44 0.23
C ALA A 287 -22.62 -5.79 -0.98
N GLU A 288 -23.32 -4.79 -1.54
CA GLU A 288 -24.18 -4.99 -2.72
C GLU A 288 -23.39 -5.41 -3.97
N LEU A 289 -22.14 -4.97 -4.11
CA LEU A 289 -21.26 -5.39 -5.20
C LEU A 289 -20.83 -6.86 -5.06
N LYS A 290 -20.64 -7.33 -3.82
CA LYS A 290 -20.23 -8.72 -3.54
C LYS A 290 -21.38 -9.72 -3.63
N ASP A 291 -22.57 -9.32 -3.20
CA ASP A 291 -23.76 -10.19 -3.11
C ASP A 291 -24.42 -10.47 -4.48
N GLN A 292 -23.80 -10.03 -5.58
CA GLN A 292 -24.27 -10.33 -6.94
C GLN A 292 -24.20 -11.84 -7.23
N GLU A 293 -25.16 -12.35 -8.02
CA GLU A 293 -25.15 -13.75 -8.45
C GLU A 293 -23.86 -14.04 -9.24
N GLY A 294 -23.11 -15.08 -8.84
CA GLY A 294 -21.78 -15.35 -9.40
C GLY A 294 -20.64 -14.56 -8.73
N GLY A 295 -20.94 -13.62 -7.84
CA GLY A 295 -19.99 -12.79 -7.08
C GLY A 295 -19.56 -11.54 -7.83
N PHE A 296 -18.72 -10.73 -7.19
CA PHE A 296 -18.19 -9.53 -7.82
C PHE A 296 -17.35 -9.88 -9.06
N SER A 297 -17.90 -9.57 -10.24
CA SER A 297 -17.20 -9.71 -11.51
C SER A 297 -17.41 -8.48 -12.37
N ARG A 298 -16.39 -8.07 -13.12
CA ARG A 298 -16.46 -6.85 -13.92
C ARG A 298 -15.76 -6.98 -15.25
N GLU A 299 -16.45 -6.59 -16.30
CA GLU A 299 -15.91 -6.54 -17.65
C GLU A 299 -14.77 -5.51 -17.75
N GLY A 300 -13.68 -5.88 -18.40
CA GLY A 300 -12.49 -5.04 -18.54
C GLY A 300 -11.51 -5.10 -17.37
N PHE A 301 -11.86 -5.74 -16.24
CA PHE A 301 -10.89 -6.04 -15.21
C PHE A 301 -10.20 -7.35 -15.52
N THR A 302 -8.87 -7.35 -15.49
CA THR A 302 -8.09 -8.58 -15.58
C THR A 302 -8.17 -9.31 -14.24
N PRO A 303 -8.68 -10.55 -14.20
CA PRO A 303 -8.63 -11.36 -12.99
C PRO A 303 -7.20 -11.50 -12.48
N TYR A 304 -7.06 -11.66 -11.18
CA TYR A 304 -5.79 -11.82 -10.50
C TYR A 304 -5.18 -13.17 -10.86
N HIS A 305 -4.32 -13.16 -11.88
CA HIS A 305 -3.44 -14.24 -12.27
C HIS A 305 -2.27 -13.65 -13.06
N ASN A 306 -1.06 -14.14 -12.78
CA ASN A 306 0.16 -13.60 -13.38
C ASN A 306 0.47 -14.25 -14.75
N ASP A 307 0.05 -15.50 -14.92
CA ASP A 307 0.03 -16.27 -16.16
C ASP A 307 -1.06 -17.36 -16.10
N MET A 308 -1.16 -18.18 -17.15
CA MET A 308 -2.14 -19.28 -17.19
C MET A 308 -1.84 -20.38 -16.18
N ALA A 309 -0.58 -20.61 -15.81
CA ALA A 309 -0.20 -21.59 -14.81
C ALA A 309 -0.63 -21.13 -13.42
N ASP A 310 -0.50 -19.85 -13.13
CA ASP A 310 -0.99 -19.19 -11.92
C ASP A 310 -2.51 -19.12 -11.92
N ALA A 311 -3.17 -18.88 -13.06
CA ALA A 311 -4.63 -18.94 -13.17
C ALA A 311 -5.15 -20.34 -12.80
N VAL A 312 -4.57 -21.38 -13.39
CA VAL A 312 -4.88 -22.79 -13.09
C VAL A 312 -4.50 -23.12 -11.64
N GLY A 313 -3.36 -22.63 -11.17
CA GLY A 313 -2.91 -22.73 -9.78
C GLY A 313 -3.93 -22.12 -8.82
N TRP A 314 -4.44 -20.93 -9.11
CA TRP A 314 -5.51 -20.28 -8.37
C TRP A 314 -6.82 -21.08 -8.43
N VAL A 315 -7.24 -21.55 -9.60
CA VAL A 315 -8.50 -22.30 -9.76
C VAL A 315 -8.46 -23.65 -9.04
N TYR A 316 -7.39 -24.44 -9.17
CA TYR A 316 -7.36 -25.85 -8.74
C TYR A 316 -6.53 -26.13 -7.47
N GLY A 317 -5.58 -25.27 -7.08
CA GLY A 317 -4.70 -25.47 -5.91
C GLY A 317 -4.54 -24.26 -4.99
N GLY A 318 -5.12 -23.11 -5.37
CA GLY A 318 -4.87 -21.82 -4.74
C GLY A 318 -5.80 -21.54 -3.56
N TRP A 319 -6.69 -22.48 -3.21
CA TRP A 319 -7.56 -22.36 -2.05
C TRP A 319 -6.75 -22.13 -0.76
N GLY A 320 -5.66 -22.88 -0.56
CA GLY A 320 -4.79 -22.68 0.60
C GLY A 320 -4.13 -21.30 0.63
N ARG A 321 -3.66 -20.80 -0.52
CA ARG A 321 -3.06 -19.46 -0.66
C ARG A 321 -4.10 -18.36 -0.41
N ARG A 322 -5.30 -18.49 -0.98
CA ARG A 322 -6.44 -17.60 -0.72
C ARG A 322 -6.82 -17.58 0.75
N MET A 323 -6.94 -18.75 1.37
CA MET A 323 -7.30 -18.89 2.77
C MET A 323 -6.24 -18.26 3.68
N GLN A 324 -4.95 -18.43 3.37
CA GLN A 324 -3.86 -17.78 4.12
C GLN A 324 -3.95 -16.25 4.04
N LEU A 325 -4.11 -15.69 2.83
CA LEU A 325 -4.28 -14.25 2.64
C LEU A 325 -5.55 -13.74 3.33
N ALA A 326 -6.65 -14.50 3.22
CA ALA A 326 -7.92 -14.23 3.84
C ALA A 326 -7.83 -14.21 5.38
N ILE A 327 -7.18 -15.20 6.00
CA ILE A 327 -6.96 -15.23 7.46
C ILE A 327 -6.17 -13.99 7.91
N ARG A 328 -5.09 -13.65 7.17
CA ARG A 328 -4.25 -12.48 7.47
C ARG A 328 -5.02 -11.17 7.35
N ALA A 329 -5.83 -11.01 6.31
CA ALA A 329 -6.63 -9.82 6.09
C ALA A 329 -7.77 -9.63 7.11
N LEU A 330 -8.27 -10.70 7.75
CA LEU A 330 -9.24 -10.60 8.84
C LEU A 330 -8.61 -10.31 10.22
N GLY A 331 -7.28 -10.36 10.34
CA GLY A 331 -6.60 -10.12 11.61
C GLY A 331 -6.82 -11.22 12.65
N HIS A 332 -7.30 -12.40 12.24
CA HIS A 332 -7.25 -13.58 13.08
C HIS A 332 -5.79 -14.02 13.21
N GLY A 333 -5.13 -13.54 14.27
CA GLY A 333 -3.87 -14.10 14.71
C GLY A 333 -4.06 -15.60 15.01
N PHE A 334 -3.06 -16.39 14.65
CA PHE A 334 -2.83 -17.66 15.33
C PHE A 334 -2.39 -17.40 16.77
#